data_AF-A0A2C9LWH7-F1
#
_entry.id   AF-A0A2C9LWH7-F1
#
_cell.length_a   1.000
_cell.length_b   1.000
_cell.length_c   1.000
_cell.angle_alpha   90.00
_cell.angle_beta   90.00
_cell.angle_gamma   90.00
#
_symmetry.space_group_name_H-M   'P 1'
#
loop_
_entity.id
_entity.type
_entity.pdbx_description
1 polymer ?
#
loop_
_entity_poly.entity_id
_entity_poly.type
_entity_poly.pdbx_seq_one_letter_code
_entity_poly.pdbx_strand_id
1 'polypeptide(L)'
;MCITITVGETGRRVMGLSTTVLNIVLVFLSLTLFIAAVGIRYKLDKRLELMNGYDSGALPFYMMLTGGLMFFCHLVAIKFCYDATNVDTRSDKHHLFVALIMVIMAMFLFIFINIIIILVHAGKIRSSLEEGIGGSMKAYKSDLARKVTMDNVQTEFECCGVQSYKDWFQIGWVNLMYINTESDDVKRYLKGGEFIKDDAPFSCCSRDSKRACVHHSVLDFKIHRNYEAVNLNNVGCVDAVMAYFKAVLIVPTALLLFVILILEAIDIVVMRMLQTSIFTADEINDPEAATEAYCIKGLGGGGDVRELFRRKKD
;
A
#
# COMPACT_ATOMS: atom_id res chain seq x y z
N MET A 1 -3.76 -26.67 18.63
CA MET A 1 -4.97 -27.02 19.39
C MET A 1 -6.15 -26.64 18.49
N CYS A 2 -6.86 -27.60 17.90
CA CYS A 2 -7.98 -27.29 17.01
C CYS A 2 -9.23 -26.99 17.86
N ILE A 3 -9.91 -25.90 17.55
CA ILE A 3 -11.18 -25.57 18.18
C ILE A 3 -12.23 -26.50 17.57
N THR A 4 -12.76 -27.42 18.39
CA THR A 4 -13.96 -28.21 18.07
C THR A 4 -15.06 -27.76 19.00
N ILE A 5 -16.23 -27.45 18.45
CA ILE A 5 -17.42 -27.09 19.23
C ILE A 5 -18.63 -27.88 18.72
N THR A 6 -19.61 -28.08 19.58
CA THR A 6 -20.90 -28.65 19.18
C THR A 6 -21.85 -27.53 18.77
N VAL A 7 -22.45 -27.65 17.59
CA VAL A 7 -23.32 -26.64 16.99
C VAL A 7 -24.65 -27.28 16.62
N GLY A 8 -25.74 -26.78 17.21
CA GLY A 8 -27.10 -27.13 16.81
C GLY A 8 -27.69 -26.15 15.79
N GLU A 9 -28.96 -26.35 15.45
CA GLU A 9 -29.65 -25.58 14.39
C GLU A 9 -29.57 -24.06 14.57
N THR A 10 -29.91 -23.56 15.77
CA THR A 10 -29.80 -22.12 16.08
C THR A 10 -28.38 -21.59 15.88
N GLY A 11 -27.37 -22.39 16.23
CA GLY A 11 -25.96 -22.03 16.06
C GLY A 11 -25.58 -21.92 14.58
N ARG A 12 -25.98 -22.89 13.74
CA ARG A 12 -25.76 -22.85 12.29
C ARG A 12 -26.41 -21.63 11.65
N ARG A 13 -27.66 -21.34 12.02
CA ARG A 13 -28.39 -20.16 11.53
C ARG A 13 -27.70 -18.85 11.91
N VAL A 14 -27.25 -18.70 13.16
CA VAL A 14 -26.51 -17.51 13.62
C VAL A 14 -25.18 -17.38 12.90
N MET A 15 -24.41 -18.47 12.76
CA MET A 15 -23.14 -18.46 12.04
C MET A 15 -23.35 -18.04 10.58
N GLY A 16 -24.31 -18.65 9.87
CA GLY A 16 -24.64 -18.34 8.48
C GLY A 16 -25.08 -16.88 8.28
N LEU A 17 -25.93 -16.34 9.17
CA LEU A 17 -26.31 -14.93 9.11
C LEU A 17 -25.11 -14.00 9.39
N SER A 18 -24.26 -14.37 10.35
CA SER A 18 -23.08 -13.58 10.72
C SER A 18 -22.07 -13.52 9.58
N THR A 19 -21.74 -14.65 8.95
CA THR A 19 -20.83 -14.67 7.77
C THR A 19 -21.46 -14.02 6.54
N THR A 20 -22.79 -14.08 6.37
CA THR A 20 -23.49 -13.33 5.31
C THR A 20 -23.30 -11.83 5.47
N VAL A 21 -23.51 -11.30 6.69
CA VAL A 21 -23.30 -9.87 6.99
C VAL A 21 -21.83 -9.48 6.84
N LEU A 22 -20.91 -10.32 7.30
CA LEU A 22 -19.47 -10.08 7.19
C LEU A 22 -19.03 -10.01 5.72
N ASN A 23 -19.52 -10.91 4.86
CA ASN A 23 -19.26 -10.88 3.42
C ASN A 23 -19.82 -9.63 2.75
N ILE A 24 -20.97 -9.11 3.17
CA ILE A 24 -21.48 -7.80 2.68
C ILE A 24 -20.50 -6.67 3.03
N VAL A 25 -19.97 -6.65 4.26
CA VAL A 25 -18.95 -5.66 4.66
C VAL A 25 -17.69 -5.81 3.82
N LEU A 26 -17.21 -7.03 3.62
CA LEU A 26 -16.02 -7.33 2.80
C LEU A 26 -16.21 -6.91 1.33
N VAL A 27 -17.41 -6.99 0.75
CA VAL A 27 -17.71 -6.45 -0.59
C VAL A 27 -17.42 -4.94 -0.65
N PHE A 28 -17.90 -4.16 0.32
CA PHE A 28 -17.68 -2.71 0.34
C PHE A 28 -16.21 -2.34 0.56
N LEU A 29 -15.51 -3.08 1.43
CA LEU A 29 -14.08 -2.88 1.65
C LEU A 29 -13.25 -3.24 0.40
N SER A 30 -13.61 -4.32 -0.29
CA SER A 30 -12.97 -4.76 -1.54
C SER A 30 -13.17 -3.73 -2.66
N LEU A 31 -14.38 -3.17 -2.78
CA LEU A 31 -14.67 -2.07 -3.71
C LEU A 31 -13.86 -0.81 -3.37
N THR A 32 -13.75 -0.48 -2.08
CA THR A 32 -12.93 0.66 -1.62
C THR A 32 -11.47 0.47 -1.97
N LEU A 33 -10.92 -0.74 -1.79
CA LEU A 33 -9.55 -1.08 -2.19
C LEU A 33 -9.36 -0.92 -3.70
N PHE A 34 -10.30 -1.40 -4.52
CA PHE A 34 -10.25 -1.24 -5.98
C PHE A 34 -10.23 0.23 -6.41
N ILE A 35 -11.15 1.04 -5.86
CA ILE A 35 -11.23 2.48 -6.17
C ILE A 35 -9.95 3.19 -5.71
N ALA A 36 -9.45 2.87 -4.52
CA ALA A 36 -8.19 3.42 -4.01
C ALA A 36 -7.02 3.08 -4.95
N ALA A 37 -6.93 1.84 -5.43
CA ALA A 37 -5.89 1.40 -6.35
C ALA A 37 -5.92 2.14 -7.70
N VAL A 38 -7.12 2.35 -8.27
CA VAL A 38 -7.31 3.17 -9.48
C VAL A 38 -6.91 4.63 -9.21
N GLY A 39 -7.33 5.20 -8.08
CA GLY A 39 -6.97 6.56 -7.69
C GLY A 39 -5.47 6.74 -7.48
N ILE A 40 -4.80 5.76 -6.86
CA ILE A 40 -3.35 5.72 -6.69
C ILE A 40 -2.68 5.69 -8.06
N ARG A 41 -3.11 4.81 -8.98
CA ARG A 41 -2.56 4.74 -10.35
C ARG A 41 -2.66 6.08 -11.08
N TYR A 42 -3.82 6.70 -11.06
CA TYR A 42 -4.04 7.99 -11.72
C TYR A 42 -3.19 9.12 -11.12
N LYS A 43 -3.07 9.18 -9.79
CA LYS A 43 -2.24 10.18 -9.10
C LYS A 43 -0.74 9.96 -9.33
N LEU A 44 -0.30 8.70 -9.32
CA LEU A 44 1.08 8.31 -9.60
C LEU A 44 1.46 8.72 -11.02
N ASP A 45 0.67 8.35 -12.03
CA ASP A 45 0.96 8.64 -13.44
C ASP A 45 1.16 10.15 -13.70
N LYS A 46 0.45 11.02 -12.97
CA LYS A 46 0.65 12.48 -13.06
C LYS A 46 1.89 13.03 -12.34
N ARG A 47 2.44 12.31 -11.36
CA ARG A 47 3.53 12.79 -10.47
C ARG A 47 4.87 12.10 -10.71
N LEU A 48 4.91 11.10 -11.59
CA LEU A 48 6.07 10.23 -11.83
C LEU A 48 7.15 10.80 -12.77
N GLU A 49 6.97 11.99 -13.34
CA GLU A 49 8.02 12.63 -14.15
C GLU A 49 9.37 12.73 -13.41
N LEU A 50 9.34 12.67 -12.07
CA LEU A 50 10.51 12.72 -11.18
C LEU A 50 11.19 11.38 -10.92
N MET A 51 10.47 10.25 -10.96
CA MET A 51 10.98 8.95 -10.52
C MET A 51 11.43 8.11 -11.72
N ASN A 52 12.58 8.49 -12.27
CA ASN A 52 13.20 7.73 -13.36
C ASN A 52 13.46 6.28 -12.91
N GLY A 53 12.91 5.29 -13.62
CA GLY A 53 13.18 3.86 -13.40
C GLY A 53 12.33 3.14 -12.35
N TYR A 54 11.36 3.80 -11.70
CA TYR A 54 10.40 3.12 -10.82
C TYR A 54 9.22 2.55 -11.62
N ASP A 55 9.02 1.22 -11.58
CA ASP A 55 7.80 0.61 -12.09
C ASP A 55 6.63 0.92 -11.15
N SER A 56 5.96 2.02 -11.47
CA SER A 56 4.79 2.52 -10.75
C SER A 56 3.51 1.74 -11.03
N GLY A 57 3.53 0.79 -11.96
CA GLY A 57 2.36 0.01 -12.36
C GLY A 57 2.14 -1.19 -11.46
N ALA A 58 3.21 -1.85 -11.03
CA ALA A 58 3.11 -3.10 -10.29
C ALA A 58 2.23 -2.99 -9.03
N LEU A 59 2.51 -2.03 -8.14
CA LEU A 59 1.79 -1.89 -6.87
C LEU A 59 0.27 -1.65 -7.03
N PRO A 60 -0.19 -0.60 -7.75
CA PRO A 60 -1.62 -0.39 -7.94
C PRO A 60 -2.27 -1.51 -8.77
N PHE A 61 -1.53 -2.15 -9.68
CA PHE A 61 -2.04 -3.30 -10.43
C PHE A 61 -2.41 -4.48 -9.53
N TYR A 62 -1.50 -4.90 -8.63
CA TYR A 62 -1.79 -5.98 -7.69
C TYR A 62 -2.98 -5.64 -6.76
N MET A 63 -3.09 -4.39 -6.33
CA MET A 63 -4.22 -3.93 -5.51
C MET A 63 -5.54 -3.93 -6.29
N MET A 64 -5.56 -3.48 -7.55
CA MET A 64 -6.74 -3.54 -8.41
C MET A 64 -7.18 -4.98 -8.64
N LEU A 65 -6.24 -5.87 -8.95
CA LEU A 65 -6.53 -7.30 -9.15
C LEU A 65 -7.11 -7.92 -7.87
N THR A 66 -6.48 -7.67 -6.72
CA THR A 66 -6.94 -8.19 -5.41
C THR A 66 -8.35 -7.69 -5.09
N GLY A 67 -8.57 -6.38 -5.11
CA GLY A 67 -9.87 -5.78 -4.77
C GLY A 67 -10.99 -6.23 -5.71
N GLY A 68 -10.69 -6.36 -7.01
CA GLY A 68 -11.66 -6.85 -7.99
C GLY A 68 -12.04 -8.32 -7.77
N LEU A 69 -11.05 -9.20 -7.59
CA LEU A 69 -11.31 -10.63 -7.35
C LEU A 69 -12.06 -10.86 -6.03
N MET A 70 -11.63 -10.20 -4.95
CA MET A 70 -12.32 -10.28 -3.66
C MET A 70 -13.78 -9.80 -3.76
N PHE A 71 -14.04 -8.70 -4.46
CA PHE A 71 -15.39 -8.19 -4.66
C PHE A 71 -16.32 -9.27 -5.27
N PHE A 72 -15.89 -9.94 -6.32
CA PHE A 72 -16.70 -11.01 -6.94
C PHE A 72 -16.81 -12.24 -6.05
N CYS A 73 -15.73 -12.67 -5.40
CA CYS A 73 -15.75 -13.81 -4.49
C CYS A 73 -16.73 -13.60 -3.32
N HIS A 74 -16.71 -12.42 -2.68
CA HIS A 74 -17.62 -12.13 -1.57
C HIS A 74 -19.08 -11.97 -2.03
N LEU A 75 -19.34 -11.44 -3.23
CA LEU A 75 -20.71 -11.43 -3.79
C LEU A 75 -21.28 -12.85 -3.93
N VAL A 76 -20.46 -13.80 -4.39
CA VAL A 76 -20.86 -15.21 -4.47
C VAL A 76 -21.01 -15.80 -3.06
N ALA A 77 -20.09 -15.48 -2.14
CA ALA A 77 -20.13 -15.97 -0.76
C ALA A 77 -21.39 -15.56 0.00
N ILE A 78 -21.91 -14.35 -0.23
CA ILE A 78 -23.19 -13.91 0.35
C ILE A 78 -24.30 -14.94 0.06
N LYS A 79 -24.41 -15.41 -1.19
CA LYS A 79 -25.44 -16.38 -1.56
C LYS A 79 -25.26 -17.71 -0.84
N PHE A 80 -24.05 -18.26 -0.83
CA PHE A 80 -23.77 -19.55 -0.19
C PHE A 80 -23.94 -19.48 1.34
N CYS A 81 -23.48 -18.41 1.97
CA CYS A 81 -23.62 -18.20 3.41
C CYS A 81 -25.09 -18.00 3.81
N TYR A 82 -25.87 -17.32 2.98
CA TYR A 82 -27.30 -17.16 3.20
C TYR A 82 -28.04 -18.50 3.01
N ASP A 83 -27.73 -19.27 1.97
CA ASP A 83 -28.33 -20.60 1.76
C ASP A 83 -28.00 -21.56 2.90
N ALA A 84 -26.80 -21.44 3.49
CA ALA A 84 -26.39 -22.21 4.65
C ALA A 84 -27.24 -21.93 5.92
N THR A 85 -28.00 -20.83 5.95
CA THR A 85 -28.92 -20.52 7.07
C THR A 85 -30.20 -21.33 7.02
N ASN A 86 -30.63 -21.82 5.86
CA ASN A 86 -31.89 -22.55 5.70
C ASN A 86 -31.63 -24.05 5.63
N VAL A 87 -32.44 -24.84 6.35
CA VAL A 87 -32.28 -26.30 6.44
C VAL A 87 -32.43 -26.96 5.06
N ASP A 88 -33.37 -26.46 4.26
CA ASP A 88 -33.68 -27.06 2.96
C ASP A 88 -32.61 -26.85 1.89
N THR A 89 -31.80 -25.78 2.00
CA THR A 89 -30.87 -25.37 0.93
C THR A 89 -29.39 -25.53 1.28
N ARG A 90 -29.05 -25.69 2.56
CA ARG A 90 -27.66 -25.66 3.04
C ARG A 90 -26.78 -26.80 2.53
N SER A 91 -27.39 -27.93 2.14
CA SER A 91 -26.67 -29.14 1.73
C SER A 91 -26.62 -29.32 0.20
N ASP A 92 -27.52 -28.65 -0.55
CA ASP A 92 -27.70 -28.82 -2.01
C ASP A 92 -26.43 -28.69 -2.84
N LYS A 93 -25.53 -27.76 -2.45
CA LYS A 93 -24.33 -27.39 -3.20
C LYS A 93 -23.08 -27.38 -2.33
N HIS A 94 -23.02 -28.28 -1.36
CA HIS A 94 -21.96 -28.32 -0.34
C HIS A 94 -20.54 -28.31 -0.94
N HIS A 95 -20.30 -29.06 -2.02
CA HIS A 95 -18.99 -29.12 -2.69
C HIS A 95 -18.55 -27.76 -3.28
N LEU A 96 -19.49 -26.96 -3.81
CA LEU A 96 -19.20 -25.60 -4.30
C LEU A 96 -18.93 -24.65 -3.14
N PHE A 97 -19.62 -24.82 -2.01
CA PHE A 97 -19.34 -24.03 -0.81
C PHE A 97 -17.93 -24.30 -0.27
N VAL A 98 -17.50 -25.56 -0.24
CA VAL A 98 -16.12 -25.95 0.12
C VAL A 98 -15.12 -25.35 -0.87
N ALA A 99 -15.38 -25.44 -2.19
CA ALA A 99 -14.51 -24.85 -3.20
C ALA A 99 -14.37 -23.33 -3.03
N LEU A 100 -15.47 -22.64 -2.69
CA LEU A 100 -15.46 -21.20 -2.42
C LEU A 100 -14.60 -20.86 -1.20
N ILE A 101 -14.72 -21.61 -0.10
CA ILE A 101 -13.88 -21.42 1.10
C ILE A 101 -12.40 -21.59 0.75
N MET A 102 -12.04 -22.55 -0.12
CA MET A 102 -10.65 -22.75 -0.57
C MET A 102 -10.14 -21.57 -1.41
N VAL A 103 -10.98 -20.99 -2.27
CA VAL A 103 -10.64 -19.79 -3.05
C VAL A 103 -10.44 -18.58 -2.15
N ILE A 104 -11.33 -18.36 -1.18
CA ILE A 104 -11.24 -17.29 -0.19
C ILE A 104 -9.97 -17.45 0.66
N MET A 105 -9.64 -18.68 1.07
CA MET A 105 -8.38 -18.96 1.77
C MET A 105 -7.14 -18.67 0.91
N ALA A 106 -7.19 -18.91 -0.41
CA ALA A 106 -6.11 -18.50 -1.31
C ALA A 106 -6.01 -16.97 -1.44
N MET A 107 -7.15 -16.26 -1.46
CA MET A 107 -7.19 -14.79 -1.45
C MET A 107 -6.57 -14.23 -0.16
N PHE A 108 -6.83 -14.84 1.00
CA PHE A 108 -6.20 -14.47 2.27
C PHE A 108 -4.67 -14.46 2.17
N LEU A 109 -4.08 -15.48 1.55
CA LEU A 109 -2.63 -15.52 1.29
C LEU A 109 -2.20 -14.41 0.33
N PHE A 110 -3.01 -14.11 -0.68
CA PHE A 110 -2.72 -13.04 -1.63
C PHE A 110 -2.76 -11.65 -0.99
N ILE A 111 -3.67 -11.40 -0.05
CA ILE A 111 -3.71 -10.15 0.75
C ILE A 111 -2.41 -10.00 1.53
N PHE A 112 -1.92 -11.07 2.15
CA PHE A 112 -0.66 -11.07 2.89
C PHE A 112 0.53 -10.71 1.98
N ILE A 113 0.57 -11.26 0.76
CA ILE A 113 1.57 -10.91 -0.25
C ILE A 113 1.48 -9.42 -0.61
N ASN A 114 0.28 -8.87 -0.81
CA ASN A 114 0.11 -7.44 -1.09
C ASN A 114 0.67 -6.54 0.02
N ILE A 115 0.46 -6.92 1.29
CA ILE A 115 1.04 -6.20 2.44
C ILE A 115 2.57 -6.20 2.36
N ILE A 116 3.19 -7.35 2.05
CA ILE A 116 4.65 -7.44 1.87
C ILE A 116 5.10 -6.56 0.70
N ILE A 117 4.40 -6.58 -0.43
CA ILE A 117 4.72 -5.77 -1.61
C ILE A 117 4.70 -4.28 -1.24
N ILE A 118 3.71 -3.80 -0.49
CA ILE A 118 3.64 -2.41 -0.02
C ILE A 118 4.88 -2.03 0.79
N LEU A 119 5.29 -2.89 1.73
CA LEU A 119 6.46 -2.66 2.56
C LEU A 119 7.76 -2.60 1.74
N VAL A 120 7.92 -3.51 0.78
CA VAL A 120 9.08 -3.55 -0.13
C VAL A 120 9.11 -2.33 -1.05
N HIS A 121 7.96 -1.95 -1.61
CA HIS A 121 7.86 -0.78 -2.50
C HIS A 121 8.14 0.53 -1.75
N ALA A 122 7.81 0.63 -0.46
CA ALA A 122 8.14 1.80 0.35
C ALA A 122 9.65 2.09 0.37
N GLY A 123 10.49 1.05 0.44
CA GLY A 123 11.95 1.18 0.35
C GLY A 123 12.42 1.61 -1.04
N LYS A 124 11.90 0.97 -2.10
CA LYS A 124 12.24 1.28 -3.50
C LYS A 124 11.86 2.70 -3.90
N ILE A 125 10.73 3.22 -3.43
CA ILE A 125 10.30 4.59 -3.71
C ILE A 125 11.35 5.59 -3.21
N ARG A 126 11.90 5.37 -2.00
CA ARG A 126 12.92 6.28 -1.44
C ARG A 126 14.17 6.32 -2.30
N SER A 127 14.73 5.17 -2.68
CA SER A 127 15.93 5.13 -3.51
C SER A 127 15.69 5.75 -4.90
N SER A 128 14.53 5.47 -5.51
CA SER A 128 14.16 6.09 -6.78
C SER A 128 13.95 7.61 -6.68
N LEU A 129 13.48 8.12 -5.54
CA LEU A 129 13.40 9.57 -5.29
C LEU A 129 14.79 10.18 -5.13
N GLU A 130 15.71 9.53 -4.39
CA GLU A 130 17.09 9.99 -4.22
C GLU A 130 17.81 10.11 -5.58
N GLU A 131 17.70 9.08 -6.42
CA GLU A 131 18.29 9.06 -7.76
C GLU A 131 17.60 10.07 -8.71
N GLY A 132 16.26 10.12 -8.72
CA GLY A 132 15.48 10.98 -9.60
C GLY A 132 15.65 12.47 -9.30
N ILE A 133 15.60 12.85 -8.02
CA ILE A 133 15.83 14.23 -7.57
C ILE A 133 17.29 14.61 -7.79
N GLY A 134 18.24 13.76 -7.40
CA GLY A 134 19.67 14.01 -7.61
C GLY A 134 20.03 14.15 -9.10
N GLY A 135 19.44 13.34 -9.97
CA GLY A 135 19.58 13.45 -11.41
C GLY A 135 18.98 14.74 -11.98
N SER A 136 17.82 15.15 -11.48
CA SER A 136 17.18 16.41 -11.89
C SER A 136 17.99 17.63 -11.46
N MET A 137 18.60 17.60 -10.27
CA MET A 137 19.53 18.64 -9.80
C MET A 137 20.78 18.74 -10.68
N LYS A 138 21.38 17.61 -11.08
CA LYS A 138 22.57 17.61 -11.97
C LYS A 138 22.27 18.19 -13.35
N ALA A 139 21.07 17.94 -13.88
CA ALA A 139 20.65 18.42 -15.18
C ALA A 139 19.99 19.81 -15.14
N TYR A 140 19.85 20.42 -13.96
CA TYR A 140 19.09 21.64 -13.73
C TYR A 140 19.52 22.82 -14.61
N LYS A 141 20.82 22.95 -14.92
CA LYS A 141 21.35 24.03 -15.78
C LYS A 141 21.18 23.81 -17.28
N SER A 142 20.95 22.57 -17.70
CA SER A 142 21.04 22.13 -19.09
C SER A 142 19.73 21.61 -19.68
N ASP A 143 18.76 21.24 -18.83
CA ASP A 143 17.47 20.68 -19.23
C ASP A 143 16.33 21.49 -18.59
N LEU A 144 15.58 22.21 -19.43
CA LEU A 144 14.47 23.05 -18.98
C LEU A 144 13.34 22.24 -18.34
N ALA A 145 13.03 21.05 -18.86
CA ALA A 145 11.98 20.21 -18.30
C ALA A 145 12.36 19.76 -16.89
N ARG A 146 13.59 19.26 -16.70
CA ARG A 146 14.09 18.88 -15.37
C ARG A 146 14.16 20.05 -14.39
N LYS A 147 14.53 21.24 -14.87
CA LYS A 147 14.48 22.47 -14.07
C LYS A 147 13.07 22.77 -13.56
N VAL A 148 12.08 22.82 -14.47
CA VAL A 148 10.68 23.09 -14.12
C VAL A 148 10.15 22.04 -13.15
N THR A 149 10.43 20.77 -13.41
CA THR A 149 10.01 19.66 -12.55
C THR A 149 10.64 19.75 -11.15
N MET A 150 11.94 20.07 -11.04
CA MET A 150 12.61 20.28 -9.74
C MET A 150 12.05 21.50 -9.01
N ASP A 151 11.87 22.63 -9.71
CA ASP A 151 11.33 23.86 -9.13
C ASP A 151 9.90 23.64 -8.58
N ASN A 152 9.07 22.88 -9.30
CA ASN A 152 7.74 22.48 -8.87
C ASN A 152 7.78 21.63 -7.61
N VAL A 153 8.68 20.64 -7.51
CA VAL A 153 8.79 19.79 -6.31
C VAL A 153 9.18 20.62 -5.09
N GLN A 154 10.21 21.44 -5.21
CA GLN A 154 10.70 22.26 -4.09
C GLN A 154 9.63 23.23 -3.59
N THR A 155 8.87 23.79 -4.53
CA THR A 155 7.80 24.75 -4.25
C THR A 155 6.54 24.09 -3.69
N GLU A 156 6.17 22.90 -4.17
CA GLU A 156 4.95 22.18 -3.76
C GLU A 156 5.12 21.46 -2.42
N PHE A 157 6.28 20.84 -2.20
CA PHE A 157 6.55 20.07 -0.99
C PHE A 157 7.35 20.86 0.06
N GLU A 158 7.58 22.15 -0.17
CA GLU A 158 8.28 23.06 0.74
C GLU A 158 9.61 22.45 1.22
N CYS A 159 10.39 21.97 0.25
CA CYS A 159 11.63 21.23 0.46
C CYS A 159 12.77 21.85 -0.37
N CYS A 160 14.01 21.47 -0.09
CA CYS A 160 15.16 21.91 -0.89
C CYS A 160 16.28 20.86 -0.93
N GLY A 161 16.81 20.63 -2.14
CA GLY A 161 17.86 19.64 -2.36
C GLY A 161 17.36 18.19 -2.24
N VAL A 162 18.28 17.24 -2.24
CA VAL A 162 17.97 15.81 -2.04
C VAL A 162 17.66 15.58 -0.56
N GLN A 163 18.61 15.94 0.31
CA GLN A 163 18.55 15.84 1.76
C GLN A 163 18.48 17.22 2.42
N SER A 164 19.07 18.25 1.81
CA SER A 164 19.07 19.61 2.34
C SER A 164 19.43 20.64 1.26
N TYR A 165 19.13 21.92 1.51
CA TYR A 165 19.53 23.02 0.64
C TYR A 165 21.04 23.08 0.37
N LYS A 166 21.86 22.55 1.28
CA LYS A 166 23.32 22.46 1.14
C LYS A 166 23.76 21.59 -0.04
N ASP A 167 22.90 20.71 -0.55
CA ASP A 167 23.19 19.89 -1.73
C ASP A 167 23.42 20.77 -2.97
N TRP A 168 22.76 21.91 -3.06
CA TRP A 168 22.98 22.89 -4.14
C TRP A 168 24.37 23.52 -4.10
N PHE A 169 25.01 23.56 -2.92
CA PHE A 169 26.34 24.15 -2.76
C PHE A 169 27.45 23.23 -3.28
N GLN A 170 27.12 21.99 -3.65
CA GLN A 170 28.05 20.99 -4.15
C GLN A 170 27.94 20.79 -5.67
N ILE A 171 27.01 21.46 -6.34
CA ILE A 171 26.76 21.29 -7.77
C ILE A 171 26.79 22.62 -8.53
N GLY A 172 27.39 22.63 -9.72
CA GLY A 172 27.35 23.79 -10.60
C GLY A 172 26.04 23.92 -11.34
N TRP A 173 24.98 24.37 -10.66
CA TRP A 173 23.62 24.43 -11.19
C TRP A 173 23.28 25.72 -11.95
N VAL A 174 24.15 26.73 -11.91
CA VAL A 174 23.99 27.95 -12.70
C VAL A 174 24.71 27.80 -14.04
N ASN A 175 24.02 28.15 -15.14
CA ASN A 175 24.62 28.10 -16.46
C ASN A 175 25.64 29.25 -16.63
N LEU A 176 26.87 28.92 -17.04
CA LEU A 176 27.95 29.89 -17.20
C LEU A 176 27.65 30.97 -18.24
N MET A 177 26.73 30.73 -19.17
CA MET A 177 26.26 31.74 -20.12
C MET A 177 25.68 33.00 -19.44
N TYR A 178 25.21 32.87 -18.20
CA TYR A 178 24.65 33.97 -17.42
C TYR A 178 25.66 34.61 -16.45
N ILE A 179 26.92 34.17 -16.47
CA ILE A 179 27.94 34.63 -15.52
C ILE A 179 29.12 35.23 -16.28
N ASN A 180 29.60 36.39 -15.84
CA ASN A 180 30.86 36.93 -16.32
C ASN A 180 32.04 36.15 -15.72
N THR A 181 32.51 35.12 -16.42
CA THR A 181 33.64 34.26 -15.99
C THR A 181 34.97 35.00 -15.94
N GLU A 182 35.08 36.18 -16.55
CA GLU A 182 36.30 36.99 -16.51
C GLU A 182 36.48 37.80 -15.22
N SER A 183 35.40 38.00 -14.46
CA SER A 183 35.46 38.70 -13.18
C SER A 183 36.25 37.92 -12.13
N ASP A 184 37.15 38.60 -11.42
CA ASP A 184 37.94 38.02 -10.33
C ASP A 184 37.04 37.47 -9.19
N ASP A 185 35.88 38.10 -8.99
CA ASP A 185 34.89 37.68 -7.99
C ASP A 185 34.20 36.36 -8.33
N VAL A 186 34.17 35.98 -9.61
CA VAL A 186 33.60 34.72 -10.11
C VAL A 186 34.67 33.65 -10.19
N LYS A 187 35.88 34.00 -10.64
CA LYS A 187 37.02 33.08 -10.79
C LYS A 187 37.30 32.27 -9.53
N ARG A 188 37.16 32.88 -8.35
CA ARG A 188 37.33 32.19 -7.05
C ARG A 188 36.32 31.06 -6.76
N TYR A 189 35.18 31.05 -7.44
CA TYR A 189 34.12 30.04 -7.29
C TYR A 189 34.04 29.07 -8.49
N LEU A 190 34.89 29.25 -9.51
CA LEU A 190 34.99 28.32 -10.63
C LEU A 190 35.82 27.11 -10.21
N LYS A 191 35.20 25.92 -10.18
CA LYS A 191 35.83 24.64 -9.86
C LYS A 191 35.55 23.65 -10.97
N GLY A 192 36.60 23.16 -11.64
CA GLY A 192 36.45 22.14 -12.69
C GLY A 192 35.56 22.58 -13.87
N GLY A 193 35.51 23.86 -14.20
CA GLY A 193 34.64 24.39 -15.25
C GLY A 193 33.19 24.60 -14.82
N GLU A 194 32.89 24.53 -13.52
CA GLU A 194 31.57 24.79 -12.95
C GLU A 194 31.60 25.93 -11.95
N PHE A 195 30.54 26.74 -11.91
CA PHE A 195 30.36 27.77 -10.89
C PHE A 195 29.71 27.17 -9.65
N ILE A 196 30.47 27.01 -8.57
CA ILE A 196 30.03 26.39 -7.33
C ILE A 196 30.17 27.39 -6.18
N LYS A 197 29.03 27.80 -5.64
CA LYS A 197 28.91 28.79 -4.57
C LYS A 197 27.82 28.38 -3.58
N ASP A 198 27.77 29.02 -2.42
CA ASP A 198 26.72 28.87 -1.40
C ASP A 198 25.39 29.50 -1.81
N ASP A 199 24.91 29.11 -2.99
CA ASP A 199 23.68 29.59 -3.61
C ASP A 199 22.72 28.41 -3.86
N ALA A 200 21.42 28.68 -3.74
CA ALA A 200 20.35 27.74 -4.05
C ALA A 200 19.33 28.38 -5.02
N PRO A 201 18.54 27.58 -5.75
CA PRO A 201 17.44 28.09 -6.56
C PRO A 201 16.39 28.84 -5.73
N PHE A 202 15.72 29.80 -6.35
CA PHE A 202 14.62 30.54 -5.71
C PHE A 202 13.46 29.62 -5.28
N SER A 203 13.25 28.49 -5.94
CA SER A 203 12.25 27.48 -5.55
C SER A 203 12.49 26.85 -4.17
N CYS A 204 13.69 26.99 -3.60
CA CYS A 204 14.00 26.57 -2.22
C CYS A 204 13.50 27.54 -1.14
N CYS A 205 13.03 28.72 -1.52
CA CYS A 205 12.63 29.74 -0.57
C CYS A 205 11.38 29.32 0.22
N SER A 206 11.43 29.49 1.54
CA SER A 206 10.29 29.22 2.42
C SER A 206 9.20 30.29 2.23
N ARG A 207 7.95 29.83 2.05
CA ARG A 207 6.77 30.69 1.91
C ARG A 207 6.34 31.33 3.23
N ASP A 208 6.74 30.76 4.36
CA ASP A 208 6.41 31.28 5.69
C ASP A 208 7.22 32.54 6.03
N SER A 209 8.28 32.81 5.27
CA SER A 209 9.14 33.95 5.50
C SER A 209 8.50 35.24 4.98
N LYS A 210 8.20 36.19 5.88
CA LYS A 210 7.68 37.53 5.53
C LYS A 210 8.75 38.48 4.96
N ARG A 211 10.00 38.02 4.84
CA ARG A 211 11.14 38.82 4.37
C ARG A 211 11.64 38.29 3.03
N ALA A 212 12.40 39.11 2.31
CA ALA A 212 13.02 38.73 1.04
C ALA A 212 13.85 37.44 1.19
N CYS A 213 13.74 36.55 0.20
CA CYS A 213 14.46 35.29 0.22
C CYS A 213 15.97 35.48 0.05
N VAL A 214 16.75 34.88 0.94
CA VAL A 214 18.20 34.81 0.87
C VAL A 214 18.59 33.45 0.32
N HIS A 215 18.77 33.40 -1.01
CA HIS A 215 19.18 32.19 -1.74
C HIS A 215 20.54 32.35 -2.43
N HIS A 216 21.20 33.50 -2.27
CA HIS A 216 22.58 33.75 -2.71
C HIS A 216 23.45 34.15 -1.53
N SER A 217 24.72 33.72 -1.53
CA SER A 217 25.68 33.93 -0.46
C SER A 217 25.08 33.56 0.90
N VAL A 218 24.43 32.39 0.96
CA VAL A 218 23.61 31.96 2.10
C VAL A 218 24.41 31.88 3.40
N LEU A 219 25.72 31.61 3.32
CA LEU A 219 26.62 31.51 4.47
C LEU A 219 27.30 32.85 4.83
N ASP A 220 27.09 33.92 4.06
CA ASP A 220 27.69 35.22 4.33
C ASP A 220 26.85 36.06 5.31
N PHE A 221 27.08 35.83 6.60
CA PHE A 221 26.43 36.57 7.69
C PHE A 221 26.78 38.06 7.74
N LYS A 222 27.84 38.53 7.04
CA LYS A 222 28.19 39.96 7.00
C LYS A 222 27.28 40.74 6.07
N ILE A 223 26.81 40.09 5.00
CA ILE A 223 25.80 40.61 4.07
C ILE A 223 24.41 40.51 4.72
N HIS A 224 24.18 39.45 5.49
CA HIS A 224 22.89 39.13 6.10
C HIS A 224 22.80 39.49 7.59
N ARG A 225 23.47 40.56 8.04
CA ARG A 225 23.67 40.93 9.46
C ARG A 225 22.41 40.97 10.34
N ASN A 226 21.24 41.19 9.76
CA ASN A 226 19.97 41.32 10.48
C ASN A 226 19.13 40.03 10.46
N TYR A 227 19.67 38.90 9.98
CA TYR A 227 18.91 37.66 9.81
C TYR A 227 19.53 36.52 10.62
N GLU A 228 18.83 36.11 11.68
CA GLU A 228 19.29 35.05 12.59
C GLU A 228 19.22 33.64 11.97
N ALA A 229 18.36 33.42 10.97
CA ALA A 229 18.18 32.11 10.32
C ALA A 229 17.97 32.23 8.80
N VAL A 230 18.50 31.26 8.04
CA VAL A 230 18.31 31.10 6.59
C VAL A 230 16.83 30.81 6.30
N ASN A 231 16.25 31.48 5.29
CA ASN A 231 14.85 31.29 4.89
C ASN A 231 14.68 30.36 3.67
N LEU A 232 15.54 29.36 3.58
CA LEU A 232 15.41 28.24 2.68
C LEU A 232 14.76 27.08 3.41
N ASN A 233 14.02 26.26 2.68
CA ASN A 233 13.47 25.03 3.23
C ASN A 233 14.61 24.09 3.65
N ASN A 234 14.61 23.69 4.92
CA ASN A 234 15.68 22.85 5.48
C ASN A 234 15.42 21.36 5.29
N VAL A 235 14.19 20.97 4.97
CA VAL A 235 13.79 19.59 4.73
C VAL A 235 14.20 19.18 3.31
N GLY A 236 14.87 18.04 3.18
CA GLY A 236 15.21 17.44 1.88
C GLY A 236 13.98 16.96 1.13
N CYS A 237 13.99 17.10 -0.20
CA CYS A 237 12.82 16.72 -1.01
C CYS A 237 12.52 15.23 -1.01
N VAL A 238 13.51 14.37 -0.78
CA VAL A 238 13.27 12.93 -0.62
C VAL A 238 12.37 12.66 0.58
N ASP A 239 12.66 13.28 1.73
CA ASP A 239 11.89 13.07 2.95
C ASP A 239 10.52 13.72 2.88
N ALA A 240 10.41 14.93 2.32
CA ALA A 240 9.14 15.63 2.16
C ALA A 240 8.18 14.87 1.23
N VAL A 241 8.66 14.44 0.07
CA VAL A 241 7.85 13.64 -0.87
C VAL A 241 7.51 12.28 -0.24
N MET A 242 8.47 11.59 0.39
CA MET A 242 8.19 10.30 1.02
C MET A 242 7.17 10.43 2.17
N ALA A 243 7.20 11.50 2.95
CA ALA A 243 6.21 11.76 3.99
C ALA A 243 4.79 11.87 3.40
N TYR A 244 4.63 12.59 2.29
CA TYR A 244 3.37 12.66 1.56
C TYR A 244 2.91 11.29 1.06
N PHE A 245 3.78 10.52 0.40
CA PHE A 245 3.47 9.18 -0.09
C PHE A 245 3.05 8.23 1.05
N LYS A 246 3.74 8.31 2.19
CA LYS A 246 3.41 7.53 3.38
C LYS A 246 2.02 7.90 3.91
N ALA A 247 1.75 9.18 4.12
CA ALA A 247 0.52 9.66 4.72
C ALA A 247 -0.71 9.46 3.81
N VAL A 248 -0.55 9.68 2.51
CA VAL A 248 -1.68 9.71 1.56
C VAL A 248 -1.93 8.35 0.89
N LEU A 249 -0.89 7.53 0.69
CA LEU A 249 -0.98 6.30 -0.10
C LEU A 249 -0.69 5.05 0.76
N ILE A 250 0.50 4.97 1.35
CA ILE A 250 0.99 3.72 1.97
C ILE A 250 0.21 3.40 3.25
N VAL A 251 0.12 4.33 4.20
CA VAL A 251 -0.48 4.08 5.52
C VAL A 251 -1.98 3.78 5.42
N PRO A 252 -2.81 4.58 4.72
CA PRO A 252 -4.23 4.28 4.60
C PRO A 252 -4.51 2.95 3.91
N THR A 253 -3.74 2.62 2.85
CA THR A 253 -3.93 1.36 2.12
C THR A 253 -3.47 0.15 2.92
N ALA A 254 -2.35 0.26 3.64
CA ALA A 254 -1.88 -0.80 4.54
C ALA A 254 -2.89 -1.05 5.67
N LEU A 255 -3.47 0.01 6.25
CA LEU A 255 -4.51 -0.10 7.27
C LEU A 255 -5.77 -0.76 6.72
N LEU A 256 -6.22 -0.37 5.52
CA LEU A 256 -7.36 -1.00 4.86
C LEU A 256 -7.13 -2.50 4.64
N LEU A 257 -5.98 -2.89 4.08
CA LEU A 257 -5.64 -4.30 3.86
C LEU A 257 -5.53 -5.08 5.16
N PHE A 258 -5.00 -4.47 6.23
CA PHE A 258 -4.91 -5.11 7.54
C PHE A 258 -6.30 -5.37 8.15
N VAL A 259 -7.22 -4.41 8.02
CA VAL A 259 -8.63 -4.60 8.45
C VAL A 259 -9.29 -5.71 7.63
N ILE A 260 -9.13 -5.70 6.31
CA ILE A 260 -9.65 -6.75 5.43
C ILE A 260 -9.07 -8.12 5.85
N LEU A 261 -7.76 -8.22 6.07
CA LEU A 261 -7.09 -9.46 6.47
C LEU A 261 -7.67 -10.08 7.75
N ILE A 262 -7.95 -9.24 8.76
CA ILE A 262 -8.54 -9.72 10.03
C ILE A 262 -9.97 -10.20 9.82
N LEU A 263 -10.78 -9.42 9.12
CA LEU A 263 -12.18 -9.78 8.84
C LEU A 263 -12.26 -11.06 7.99
N GLU A 264 -11.38 -11.18 7.00
CA GLU A 264 -11.24 -12.38 6.15
C GLU A 264 -10.87 -13.61 6.98
N ALA A 265 -9.91 -13.49 7.90
CA ALA A 265 -9.51 -14.60 8.78
C ALA A 265 -10.67 -15.08 9.66
N ILE A 266 -11.45 -14.13 10.21
CA ILE A 266 -12.64 -14.44 11.01
C ILE A 266 -13.68 -15.13 10.13
N ASP A 267 -13.93 -14.60 8.93
CA ASP A 267 -14.92 -15.15 8.01
C ASP A 267 -14.58 -16.58 7.58
N ILE A 268 -13.33 -16.84 7.21
CA ILE A 268 -12.84 -18.18 6.85
C ILE A 268 -13.06 -19.16 8.00
N VAL A 269 -12.76 -18.77 9.23
CA VAL A 269 -12.96 -19.63 10.41
C VAL A 269 -14.46 -19.92 10.59
N VAL A 270 -15.32 -18.90 10.57
CA VAL A 270 -16.76 -19.08 10.77
C VAL A 270 -17.38 -19.91 9.64
N MET A 271 -17.05 -19.62 8.38
CA MET A 271 -17.51 -20.40 7.22
C MET A 271 -17.04 -21.85 7.31
N ARG A 272 -15.81 -22.10 7.74
CA ARG A 272 -15.28 -23.47 7.89
C ARG A 272 -15.99 -24.23 9.02
N MET A 273 -16.24 -23.57 10.14
CA MET A 273 -17.00 -24.18 11.25
C MET A 273 -18.44 -24.47 10.84
N LEU A 274 -19.09 -23.55 10.14
CA LEU A 274 -20.43 -23.74 9.58
C LEU A 274 -20.46 -24.90 8.59
N GLN A 275 -19.54 -24.91 7.63
CA GLN A 275 -19.42 -25.96 6.62
C GLN A 275 -19.22 -27.34 7.26
N THR A 276 -18.31 -27.47 8.21
CA THR A 276 -18.07 -28.77 8.87
C THR A 276 -19.27 -29.20 9.72
N SER A 277 -19.94 -28.30 10.44
CA SER A 277 -21.16 -28.62 11.17
C SER A 277 -22.28 -29.17 10.28
N ILE A 278 -22.50 -28.53 9.12
CA ILE A 278 -23.49 -28.98 8.13
C ILE A 278 -23.11 -30.37 7.61
N PHE A 279 -21.84 -30.57 7.24
CA PHE A 279 -21.36 -31.86 6.75
C PHE A 279 -21.60 -32.99 7.76
N THR A 280 -21.27 -32.77 9.04
CA THR A 280 -21.45 -33.79 10.09
C THR A 280 -22.93 -34.08 10.37
N ALA A 281 -23.82 -33.09 10.22
CA ALA A 281 -25.27 -33.27 10.35
C ALA A 281 -25.87 -34.07 9.17
N ASP A 282 -25.38 -33.81 7.95
CA ASP A 282 -25.74 -34.57 6.77
C ASP A 282 -25.29 -36.05 6.89
N GLU A 283 -24.10 -36.32 7.46
CA GLU A 283 -23.61 -37.70 7.64
C GLU A 283 -24.50 -38.56 8.55
N ILE A 284 -25.18 -37.95 9.52
CA ILE A 284 -26.12 -38.64 10.42
C ILE A 284 -27.57 -38.60 9.94
N ASN A 285 -27.82 -38.00 8.76
CA ASN A 285 -29.15 -37.78 8.19
C ASN A 285 -30.12 -37.05 9.13
N ASP A 286 -29.59 -36.15 9.97
CA ASP A 286 -30.38 -35.27 10.85
C ASP A 286 -29.86 -33.83 10.72
N PRO A 287 -30.43 -33.03 9.79
CA PRO A 287 -29.98 -31.67 9.50
C PRO A 287 -30.10 -30.69 10.67
N GLU A 288 -30.91 -31.00 11.69
CA GLU A 288 -31.17 -30.13 12.85
C GLU A 288 -30.38 -30.56 14.09
N ALA A 289 -29.84 -31.79 14.10
CA ALA A 289 -29.06 -32.32 15.22
C ALA A 289 -27.84 -31.47 15.59
N ALA A 290 -27.53 -31.44 16.88
CA ALA A 290 -26.31 -30.84 17.39
C ALA A 290 -25.09 -31.69 17.00
N THR A 291 -24.21 -31.15 16.16
CA THR A 291 -23.06 -31.87 15.60
C THR A 291 -21.75 -31.12 15.76
N GLU A 292 -20.64 -31.82 15.59
CA GLU A 292 -19.30 -31.24 15.70
C GLU A 292 -18.98 -30.30 14.54
N ALA A 293 -18.41 -29.14 14.87
CA ALA A 293 -17.83 -28.15 13.97
C ALA A 293 -16.35 -27.98 14.30
N TYR A 294 -15.48 -27.97 13.28
CA TYR A 294 -14.03 -27.89 13.48
C TYR A 294 -13.31 -27.17 12.34
N CYS A 295 -12.22 -26.47 12.63
CA CYS A 295 -11.40 -25.83 11.59
C CYS A 295 -10.56 -26.85 10.82
N ILE A 296 -9.85 -27.72 11.56
CA ILE A 296 -9.03 -28.81 11.03
C ILE A 296 -9.38 -30.04 11.86
N LYS A 297 -9.73 -31.15 11.19
CA LYS A 297 -10.00 -32.42 11.85
C LYS A 297 -8.73 -32.85 12.60
N GLY A 298 -8.80 -32.94 13.93
CA GLY A 298 -7.66 -33.39 14.71
C GLY A 298 -7.24 -34.79 14.28
N LEU A 299 -5.94 -35.02 14.07
CA LEU A 299 -5.36 -36.36 13.83
C LEU A 299 -5.48 -37.32 15.04
N GLY A 300 -6.33 -36.99 16.03
CA GLY A 300 -6.40 -37.66 17.34
C GLY A 300 -7.79 -38.23 17.68
N GLY A 301 -8.66 -38.45 16.70
CA GLY A 301 -9.90 -39.22 16.87
C GLY A 301 -9.77 -40.53 16.10
N GLY A 302 -9.56 -41.64 16.80
CA GLY A 302 -9.39 -42.97 16.22
C GLY A 302 -10.62 -43.42 15.43
N GLY A 303 -10.57 -43.23 14.12
CA GLY A 303 -11.30 -44.04 13.15
C GLY A 303 -10.27 -44.78 12.34
N ASP A 304 -10.16 -46.09 12.53
CA ASP A 304 -9.27 -46.95 11.76
C ASP A 304 -9.60 -46.78 10.27
N VAL A 305 -8.64 -46.32 9.47
CA VAL A 305 -8.78 -46.18 8.01
C VAL A 305 -9.22 -47.50 7.37
N ARG A 306 -9.01 -48.64 8.05
CA ARG A 306 -9.52 -49.96 7.63
C ARG A 306 -11.05 -50.07 7.63
N GLU A 307 -11.80 -49.31 8.43
CA GLU A 307 -13.28 -49.35 8.41
C GLU A 307 -13.87 -48.65 7.18
N LEU A 308 -13.22 -47.59 6.69
CA LEU A 308 -13.59 -46.90 5.44
C LEU A 308 -13.47 -47.80 4.21
N PHE A 309 -12.52 -48.75 4.20
CA PHE A 309 -12.36 -49.73 3.13
C PHE A 309 -13.22 -50.99 3.31
N ARG A 310 -13.77 -51.24 4.50
CA ARG A 310 -14.64 -52.40 4.76
C ARG A 310 -16.08 -52.13 4.31
N ARG A 311 -16.58 -50.90 4.46
CA ARG A 311 -17.93 -50.49 3.99
C ARG A 311 -18.13 -50.42 2.47
N LYS A 312 -17.06 -50.50 1.67
CA LYS A 312 -17.13 -50.43 0.19
C LYS A 312 -17.14 -51.81 -0.47
N LYS A 313 -17.20 -52.89 0.33
CA LYS A 313 -17.15 -54.28 -0.14
C LYS A 313 -18.41 -55.10 0.15
N ASP A 314 -19.43 -54.48 0.73
CA ASP A 314 -20.76 -55.07 0.90
C ASP A 314 -21.77 -54.33 0.02
#